data_AF-A0A7W7W987-F1
#
_entry.id   AF-A0A7W7W987-F1
#
_cell.length_a   1.000
_cell.length_b   1.000
_cell.length_c   1.000
_cell.angle_alpha   90.00
_cell.angle_beta   90.00
_cell.angle_gamma   90.00
#
_symmetry.space_group_name_H-M   'P 1'
#
loop_
_entity.id
_entity.type
_entity.pdbx_description
1 polymer ?
#
loop_
_entity_poly.entity_id
_entity_poly.type
_entity_poly.pdbx_seq_one_letter_code
_entity_poly.pdbx_strand_id
1 'polypeptide(L)'
;MRGDIPYGVRMVLLAVLALSSVVVLVNQDPPHRDAEELISDLRAGNVTKVVYDRDWPAYGTLTWSGGPLSWSQARFDEPGDVWDHRTAELVPAALERRQGAFLARVRAVAAPSVEIVLSEGSGWSGPGGLVGSPAYARWWGPFAPVATAAEVLAWLLMLTRRDHRYAGRWAWFWMFLAGGSLAYVLLEPRPLWRGPYGTPAERTRLDGTRGFVLALTVMFGMGMVNALS
;
A
#
# COMPACT_ATOMS: atom_id res chain seq x y z
N MET A 1 -35.93 -13.28 -7.17
CA MET A 1 -35.61 -12.21 -6.19
C MET A 1 -34.43 -11.43 -6.73
N ARG A 2 -34.57 -10.12 -7.00
CA ARG A 2 -33.44 -9.27 -7.40
C ARG A 2 -32.51 -9.15 -6.20
N GLY A 3 -31.36 -9.82 -6.26
CA GLY A 3 -30.33 -9.79 -5.22
C GLY A 3 -29.62 -8.45 -5.23
N ASP A 4 -30.24 -7.43 -4.65
CA ASP A 4 -29.59 -6.15 -4.40
C ASP A 4 -28.71 -6.26 -3.16
N ILE A 5 -27.47 -5.78 -3.27
CA ILE A 5 -26.57 -5.65 -2.13
C ILE A 5 -27.27 -4.71 -1.13
N PRO A 6 -27.50 -5.13 0.12
CA PRO A 6 -28.10 -4.26 1.11
C PRO A 6 -27.29 -2.97 1.22
N TYR A 7 -27.96 -1.82 1.22
CA TYR A 7 -27.31 -0.50 1.28
C TYR A 7 -26.29 -0.41 2.42
N GLY A 8 -26.59 -1.01 3.58
CA GLY A 8 -25.68 -1.11 4.71
C GLY A 8 -24.36 -1.82 4.39
N VAL A 9 -24.41 -2.99 3.73
CA VAL A 9 -23.20 -3.74 3.33
C VAL A 9 -22.35 -2.91 2.39
N ARG A 10 -22.98 -2.20 1.45
CA ARG A 10 -22.30 -1.33 0.50
C ARG A 10 -21.63 -0.14 1.19
N MET A 11 -22.30 0.49 2.15
CA MET A 11 -21.73 1.59 2.93
C MET A 11 -20.54 1.13 3.78
N VAL A 12 -20.64 -0.03 4.42
CA VAL A 12 -19.52 -0.64 5.16
C VAL A 12 -18.35 -0.90 4.22
N LEU A 13 -18.61 -1.51 3.06
CA LEU A 13 -17.56 -1.82 2.09
C LEU A 13 -16.90 -0.55 1.55
N LEU A 14 -17.68 0.50 1.26
CA LEU A 14 -17.12 1.81 0.88
C LEU A 14 -16.26 2.40 2.00
N ALA A 15 -16.76 2.40 3.24
CA ALA A 15 -16.04 2.96 4.37
C ALA A 15 -14.70 2.24 4.59
N VAL A 16 -14.70 0.91 4.50
CA VAL A 16 -13.49 0.10 4.61
C VAL A 16 -12.51 0.41 3.48
N LEU A 17 -12.96 0.41 2.22
CA LEU A 17 -12.08 0.70 1.08
C LEU A 17 -11.54 2.14 1.12
N ALA A 18 -12.37 3.12 1.46
CA ALA A 18 -11.96 4.52 1.55
C ALA A 18 -10.96 4.74 2.68
N LEU A 19 -11.23 4.16 3.87
CA LEU A 19 -10.30 4.21 4.99
C LEU A 19 -8.98 3.54 4.63
N SER A 20 -9.05 2.40 3.94
CA SER A 20 -7.87 1.69 3.43
C SER A 20 -7.02 2.57 2.52
N SER A 21 -7.64 3.25 1.55
CA SER A 21 -6.94 4.16 0.63
C SER A 21 -6.33 5.35 1.37
N VAL A 22 -7.02 5.92 2.35
CA VAL A 22 -6.47 7.02 3.17
C VAL A 22 -5.26 6.55 3.97
N VAL A 23 -5.34 5.36 4.58
CA VAL A 23 -4.20 4.78 5.32
C VAL A 23 -3.00 4.61 4.40
N VAL A 24 -3.19 4.08 3.19
CA VAL A 24 -2.10 3.94 2.21
C VAL A 24 -1.52 5.31 1.85
N LEU A 25 -2.37 6.28 1.53
CA LEU A 25 -1.92 7.62 1.10
C LEU A 25 -1.15 8.37 2.20
N VAL A 26 -1.61 8.28 3.45
CA VAL A 26 -0.96 8.94 4.59
C VAL A 26 0.40 8.32 4.90
N ASN A 27 0.55 7.02 4.65
CA ASN A 27 1.78 6.31 5.00
C ASN A 27 2.75 6.17 3.82
N GLN A 28 2.36 6.52 2.59
CA GLN A 28 3.19 6.28 1.39
C GLN A 28 4.60 6.90 1.46
N ASP A 29 4.72 8.09 2.03
CA ASP A 29 5.95 8.86 2.14
C ASP A 29 6.22 9.23 3.60
N PRO A 30 6.76 8.30 4.41
CA PRO A 30 7.10 8.62 5.78
C PRO A 30 8.16 9.74 5.83
N PRO A 31 8.08 10.65 6.82
CA PRO A 31 9.07 11.68 7.00
C PRO A 31 10.47 11.06 7.15
N HIS A 32 11.41 11.62 6.41
CA HIS A 32 12.81 11.23 6.45
C HIS A 32 13.47 11.90 7.66
N ARG A 33 14.10 11.09 8.51
CA ARG A 33 14.74 11.51 9.77
C ARG A 33 16.11 10.86 9.90
N ASP A 34 17.00 11.43 10.68
CA ASP A 34 18.32 10.83 10.88
C ASP A 34 18.18 9.44 11.56
N ALA A 35 19.03 8.49 11.18
CA ALA A 35 19.08 7.18 11.83
C ALA A 35 19.41 7.27 13.32
N GLU A 36 20.14 8.32 13.77
CA GLU A 36 20.40 8.51 15.21
C GLU A 36 19.14 8.99 15.97
N GLU A 37 18.16 9.60 15.30
CA GLU A 37 16.87 9.96 15.93
C GLU A 37 16.08 8.72 16.37
N LEU A 38 16.20 7.59 15.66
CA LEU A 38 15.61 6.32 16.09
C LEU A 38 16.09 5.93 17.50
N ILE A 39 17.37 6.11 17.80
CA ILE A 39 17.91 5.77 19.12
C ILE A 39 17.31 6.67 20.20
N SER A 40 17.10 7.95 19.90
CA SER A 40 16.41 8.89 20.78
C SER A 40 14.95 8.48 21.01
N ASP A 41 14.22 8.17 19.94
CA ASP A 41 12.81 7.74 20.02
C ASP A 41 12.65 6.43 20.80
N LEU A 42 13.59 5.47 20.64
CA LEU A 42 13.61 4.23 21.40
C LEU A 42 13.80 4.49 22.91
N ARG A 43 14.71 5.40 23.29
CA ARG A 43 14.90 5.79 24.70
C ARG A 43 13.67 6.46 25.29
N ALA A 44 12.97 7.25 24.48
CA ALA A 44 11.74 7.90 24.88
C ALA A 44 10.54 6.93 25.02
N GLY A 45 10.69 5.67 24.60
CA GLY A 45 9.60 4.70 24.59
C GLY A 45 8.56 4.98 23.50
N ASN A 46 8.91 5.80 22.51
CA ASN A 46 8.01 6.22 21.44
C ASN A 46 8.02 5.27 20.24
N VAL A 47 8.74 4.15 20.32
CA VAL A 47 8.86 3.20 19.21
C VAL A 47 8.25 1.88 19.60
N THR A 48 7.40 1.34 18.75
CA THR A 48 6.77 0.03 18.92
C THR A 48 7.30 -0.99 17.92
N LYS A 49 7.75 -0.54 16.74
CA LYS A 49 8.27 -1.42 15.70
C LYS A 49 9.41 -0.78 14.92
N VAL A 50 10.44 -1.55 14.62
CA VAL A 50 11.56 -1.19 13.75
C VAL A 50 11.63 -2.22 12.64
N VAL A 51 11.67 -1.75 11.39
CA VAL A 51 11.76 -2.62 10.22
C VAL A 51 12.88 -2.14 9.32
N TYR A 52 13.76 -3.05 8.94
CA TYR A 52 14.93 -2.76 8.11
C TYR A 52 15.06 -3.75 6.97
N ASP A 53 15.59 -3.27 5.85
CA ASP A 53 15.93 -4.08 4.68
C ASP A 53 17.34 -4.69 4.85
N ARG A 54 17.59 -5.83 4.19
CA ARG A 54 18.91 -6.45 4.10
C ARG A 54 19.94 -5.49 3.52
N ASP A 55 19.55 -4.69 2.52
CA ASP A 55 20.47 -3.82 1.79
C ASP A 55 20.65 -2.44 2.43
N TRP A 56 20.04 -2.19 3.59
CA TRP A 56 20.26 -0.98 4.39
C TRP A 56 21.57 -1.10 5.18
N PRO A 57 22.43 -0.05 5.26
CA PRO A 57 22.20 1.35 4.86
C PRO A 57 22.56 1.76 3.42
N ALA A 58 22.94 0.86 2.52
CA ALA A 58 23.40 1.27 1.18
C ALA A 58 22.26 1.73 0.25
N TYR A 59 21.29 0.84 0.03
CA TYR A 59 20.15 1.09 -0.87
C TYR A 59 18.81 0.65 -0.27
N GLY A 60 18.87 -0.10 0.83
CA GLY A 60 17.68 -0.53 1.56
C GLY A 60 17.09 0.59 2.42
N THR A 61 15.97 0.28 3.07
CA THR A 61 15.29 1.21 3.96
C THR A 61 15.35 0.73 5.41
N LEU A 62 15.55 1.67 6.34
CA LEU A 62 15.29 1.47 7.76
C LEU A 62 14.13 2.39 8.13
N THR A 63 13.14 1.84 8.80
CA THR A 63 11.93 2.54 9.20
C THR A 63 11.54 2.16 10.62
N TRP A 64 10.90 3.07 11.33
CA TRP A 64 10.35 2.77 12.64
C TRP A 64 8.99 3.41 12.82
N SER A 65 8.19 2.85 13.72
CA SER A 65 6.87 3.36 14.04
C SER A 65 6.72 3.62 15.54
N GLY A 66 6.00 4.70 15.85
CA GLY A 66 5.51 4.96 17.20
C GLY A 66 4.05 4.60 17.43
N GLY A 67 3.44 3.96 16.43
CA GLY A 67 2.03 3.60 16.44
C GLY A 67 1.60 3.08 15.07
N PRO A 68 0.32 2.73 14.89
CA PRO A 68 -0.17 2.10 13.66
C PRO A 68 -0.09 3.01 12.42
N LEU A 69 -0.08 4.33 12.60
CA LEU A 69 -0.14 5.33 11.52
C LEU A 69 1.01 6.35 11.55
N SER A 70 1.97 6.20 12.46
CA SER A 70 3.09 7.14 12.61
C SER A 70 4.39 6.42 12.33
N TRP A 71 4.85 6.54 11.09
CA TRP A 71 6.08 5.94 10.60
C TRP A 71 7.11 7.01 10.29
N SER A 72 8.38 6.68 10.49
CA SER A 72 9.53 7.49 10.08
C SER A 72 10.49 6.62 9.31
N GLN A 73 11.21 7.21 8.37
CA GLN A 73 12.23 6.54 7.57
C GLN A 73 13.59 7.15 7.85
N ALA A 74 14.59 6.30 8.08
CA ALA A 74 15.95 6.73 8.24
C ALA A 74 16.47 7.28 6.90
N ARG A 75 16.91 8.53 6.92
CA ARG A 75 17.82 9.09 5.93
C ARG A 75 19.22 8.68 6.34
N PHE A 76 19.98 8.15 5.38
CA PHE A 76 21.35 7.76 5.60
C PHE A 76 22.23 8.45 4.56
N ASP A 77 22.88 9.54 4.96
CA ASP A 77 23.64 10.43 4.07
C ASP A 77 25.17 10.24 4.19
N GLU A 78 25.66 9.04 4.52
CA GLU A 78 27.10 8.80 4.68
C GLU A 78 27.71 8.01 3.50
N PRO A 79 28.50 8.66 2.62
CA PRO A 79 29.25 7.99 1.56
C PRO A 79 30.58 7.43 2.07
N GLY A 80 30.97 6.24 1.59
CA GLY A 80 32.38 5.83 1.53
C GLY A 80 32.72 4.43 2.03
N ASP A 81 32.09 3.95 3.11
CA ASP A 81 32.52 2.68 3.74
C ASP A 81 31.77 1.43 3.24
N VAL A 82 30.53 1.60 2.77
CA VAL A 82 29.67 0.49 2.31
C VAL A 82 29.70 0.36 0.78
N TRP A 83 30.07 1.44 0.11
CA TRP A 83 30.07 1.59 -1.33
C TRP A 83 31.47 1.97 -1.80
N ASP A 84 32.06 1.16 -2.68
CA ASP A 84 33.33 1.49 -3.31
C ASP A 84 33.09 2.35 -4.55
N HIS A 85 33.43 3.64 -4.46
CA HIS A 85 33.29 4.59 -5.56
C HIS A 85 34.17 4.27 -6.78
N ARG A 86 35.24 3.47 -6.62
CA ARG A 86 36.16 3.13 -7.73
C ARG A 86 35.62 2.00 -8.58
N THR A 87 34.99 1.01 -7.96
CA THR A 87 34.38 -0.14 -8.65
C THR A 87 32.89 0.04 -8.87
N ALA A 88 32.26 1.04 -8.23
CA ALA A 88 30.81 1.22 -8.18
C ALA A 88 30.09 -0.06 -7.70
N GLU A 89 30.66 -0.71 -6.67
CA GLU A 89 30.10 -1.93 -6.09
C GLU A 89 29.93 -1.80 -4.57
N LEU A 90 28.93 -2.55 -4.06
CA LEU A 90 28.69 -2.72 -2.65
C LEU A 90 29.74 -3.65 -2.03
N VAL A 91 30.23 -3.34 -0.83
CA VAL A 91 31.11 -4.21 -0.06
C VAL A 91 30.30 -4.98 0.99
N PRO A 92 29.91 -6.26 0.77
CA PRO A 92 28.94 -6.94 1.63
C PRO A 92 29.40 -7.07 3.08
N ALA A 93 30.68 -7.39 3.28
CA ALA A 93 31.24 -7.50 4.63
C ALA A 93 31.30 -6.16 5.39
N ALA A 94 31.36 -5.02 4.68
CA ALA A 94 31.28 -3.71 5.30
C ALA A 94 29.82 -3.34 5.64
N LEU A 95 28.88 -3.66 4.74
CA LEU A 95 27.45 -3.53 4.98
C LEU A 95 27.02 -4.30 6.24
N GLU A 96 27.32 -5.60 6.30
CA GLU A 96 26.96 -6.48 7.42
C GLU A 96 27.52 -5.98 8.75
N ARG A 97 28.79 -5.54 8.77
CA ARG A 97 29.42 -4.98 9.97
C ARG A 97 28.72 -3.70 10.44
N ARG A 98 28.45 -2.78 9.52
CA ARG A 98 27.81 -1.49 9.85
C ARG A 98 26.37 -1.69 10.32
N GLN A 99 25.61 -2.48 9.58
CA GLN A 99 24.24 -2.86 9.94
C GLN A 99 24.22 -3.56 11.31
N GLY A 100 25.09 -4.54 11.53
CA GLY A 100 25.22 -5.26 12.80
C GLY A 100 25.55 -4.36 13.98
N ALA A 101 26.52 -3.43 13.82
CA ALA A 101 26.89 -2.48 14.86
C ALA A 101 25.75 -1.52 15.21
N PHE A 102 25.03 -1.01 14.21
CA PHE A 102 23.87 -0.15 14.45
C PHE A 102 22.72 -0.91 15.12
N LEU A 103 22.36 -2.10 14.63
CA LEU A 103 21.30 -2.92 15.20
C LEU A 103 21.63 -3.39 16.62
N ALA A 104 22.91 -3.60 16.95
CA ALA A 104 23.33 -3.86 18.33
C ALA A 104 23.01 -2.67 19.24
N ARG A 105 23.24 -1.42 18.80
CA ARG A 105 22.86 -0.21 19.53
C ARG A 105 21.34 -0.09 19.68
N VAL A 106 20.59 -0.33 18.61
CA VAL A 106 19.11 -0.35 18.63
C VAL A 106 18.61 -1.36 19.66
N ARG A 107 19.07 -2.61 19.61
CA ARG A 107 18.64 -3.68 20.54
C ARG A 107 19.03 -3.41 21.99
N ALA A 108 20.16 -2.74 22.23
CA ALA A 108 20.59 -2.39 23.58
C ALA A 108 19.68 -1.35 24.25
N VAL A 109 18.99 -0.53 23.46
CA VAL A 109 18.13 0.56 23.92
C VAL A 109 16.64 0.21 23.83
N ALA A 110 16.28 -0.70 22.92
CA ALA A 110 14.91 -1.13 22.70
C ALA A 110 14.30 -1.82 23.92
N ALA A 111 13.07 -1.44 24.27
CA ALA A 111 12.29 -2.19 25.24
C ALA A 111 11.94 -3.59 24.70
N PRO A 112 11.70 -4.60 25.56
CA PRO A 112 11.34 -5.96 25.11
C PRO A 112 10.07 -6.04 24.26
N SER A 113 9.20 -5.03 24.34
CA SER A 113 7.97 -4.91 23.55
C SER A 113 8.20 -4.39 22.13
N VAL A 114 9.39 -3.89 21.81
CA VAL A 114 9.70 -3.34 20.48
C VAL A 114 9.97 -4.49 19.52
N GLU A 115 9.17 -4.58 18.47
CA GLU A 115 9.33 -5.59 17.43
C GLU A 115 10.40 -5.12 16.42
N ILE A 116 11.50 -5.86 16.27
CA ILE A 116 12.56 -5.55 15.30
C ILE A 116 12.55 -6.62 14.21
N VAL A 117 12.21 -6.23 12.98
CA VAL A 117 11.95 -7.16 11.87
C VAL A 117 12.85 -6.87 10.69
N LEU A 118 13.46 -7.92 10.14
CA LEU A 118 14.10 -7.88 8.82
C LEU A 118 13.00 -8.01 7.76
N SER A 119 12.88 -7.02 6.89
CA SER A 119 12.03 -7.12 5.71
C SER A 119 12.81 -7.81 4.60
N GLU A 120 12.50 -9.08 4.38
CA GLU A 120 12.86 -9.76 3.13
C GLU A 120 11.96 -9.18 2.04
N GLY A 121 12.49 -8.24 1.23
CA GLY A 121 11.73 -7.65 0.14
C GLY A 121 11.11 -8.76 -0.71
N SER A 122 9.78 -8.86 -0.75
CA SER A 122 9.13 -9.88 -1.56
C SER A 122 9.35 -9.51 -3.03
N GLY A 123 10.13 -10.31 -3.75
CA GLY A 123 10.55 -10.07 -5.14
C GLY A 123 9.42 -10.00 -6.19
N TRP A 124 8.17 -9.87 -5.77
CA TRP A 124 7.02 -9.60 -6.63
C TRP A 124 6.40 -8.23 -6.30
N SER A 125 6.79 -7.22 -7.07
CA SER A 125 6.10 -5.93 -7.15
C SER A 125 4.88 -6.08 -8.07
N GLY A 126 3.70 -6.30 -7.49
CA GLY A 126 2.43 -6.28 -8.25
C GLY A 126 2.18 -4.95 -8.97
N PRO A 127 1.11 -4.83 -9.77
CA PRO A 127 0.79 -3.59 -10.49
C PRO A 127 0.71 -2.40 -9.54
N GLY A 128 1.53 -1.38 -9.79
CA GLY A 128 1.68 -0.18 -8.94
C GLY A 128 2.86 -0.21 -7.95
N GLY A 129 3.67 -1.28 -7.91
CA GLY A 129 4.90 -1.32 -7.08
C GLY A 129 4.67 -1.46 -5.57
N LEU A 130 3.43 -1.38 -5.11
CA LEU A 130 3.09 -1.42 -3.69
C LEU A 130 3.05 -2.85 -3.13
N VAL A 131 2.54 -3.84 -3.86
CA VAL A 131 2.19 -5.18 -3.31
C VAL A 131 3.41 -6.02 -2.86
N GLY A 132 4.64 -5.55 -3.08
CA GLY A 132 5.84 -6.21 -2.59
C GLY A 132 6.85 -5.30 -1.88
N SER A 133 6.50 -4.03 -1.66
CA SER A 133 7.41 -3.13 -0.97
C SER A 133 7.41 -3.44 0.54
N PRO A 134 8.57 -3.39 1.20
CA PRO A 134 8.65 -3.42 2.66
C PRO A 134 7.64 -2.45 3.30
N ALA A 135 7.42 -1.29 2.68
CA ALA A 135 6.44 -0.27 3.07
C ALA A 135 5.00 -0.82 3.16
N TYR A 136 4.58 -1.60 2.16
CA TYR A 136 3.26 -2.23 2.14
C TYR A 136 3.10 -3.32 3.20
N ALA A 137 4.08 -4.20 3.38
CA ALA A 137 4.03 -5.19 4.46
C ALA A 137 4.05 -4.53 5.86
N ARG A 138 4.78 -3.42 6.02
CA ARG A 138 4.93 -2.62 7.25
C ARG A 138 3.63 -1.94 7.70
N TRP A 139 2.92 -1.28 6.79
CA TRP A 139 1.76 -0.43 7.11
C TRP A 139 0.43 -1.18 7.04
N TRP A 140 0.43 -2.28 6.30
CA TRP A 140 -0.78 -3.00 5.95
C TRP A 140 -1.03 -4.24 6.80
N GLY A 141 -0.05 -4.82 7.48
CA GLY A 141 -0.22 -6.04 8.28
C GLY A 141 -1.51 -6.14 9.11
N PRO A 142 -1.86 -5.15 9.98
CA PRO A 142 -3.06 -5.22 10.81
C PRO A 142 -4.38 -5.05 10.05
N PHE A 143 -4.37 -4.29 8.95
CA PHE A 143 -5.57 -3.89 8.21
C PHE A 143 -5.77 -4.68 6.91
N ALA A 144 -4.69 -5.30 6.41
CA ALA A 144 -4.64 -6.05 5.17
C ALA A 144 -5.69 -7.16 5.14
N PRO A 145 -5.93 -7.96 6.20
CA PRO A 145 -6.97 -8.99 6.14
C PRO A 145 -8.37 -8.41 5.85
N VAL A 146 -8.70 -7.27 6.46
CA VAL A 146 -10.01 -6.62 6.30
C VAL A 146 -10.13 -5.96 4.93
N ALA A 147 -9.09 -5.24 4.50
CA ALA A 147 -9.07 -4.60 3.20
C ALA A 147 -9.06 -5.64 2.06
N THR A 148 -8.24 -6.69 2.18
CA THR A 148 -8.23 -7.82 1.24
C THR A 148 -9.58 -8.52 1.21
N ALA A 149 -10.23 -8.75 2.35
CA ALA A 149 -11.57 -9.32 2.37
C ALA A 149 -12.60 -8.42 1.67
N ALA A 150 -12.52 -7.09 1.87
CA ALA A 150 -13.38 -6.13 1.20
C ALA A 150 -13.14 -6.08 -0.32
N GLU A 151 -11.88 -6.13 -0.75
CA GLU A 151 -11.49 -6.20 -2.16
C GLU A 151 -11.95 -7.50 -2.82
N VAL A 152 -11.70 -8.65 -2.18
CA VAL A 152 -12.19 -9.96 -2.66
C VAL A 152 -13.70 -9.97 -2.76
N LEU A 153 -14.40 -9.41 -1.77
CA LEU A 153 -15.85 -9.31 -1.80
C LEU A 153 -16.32 -8.39 -2.94
N ALA A 154 -15.69 -7.22 -3.13
CA ALA A 154 -16.00 -6.33 -4.24
C ALA A 154 -15.79 -7.03 -5.60
N TRP A 155 -14.68 -7.73 -5.76
CA TRP A 155 -14.36 -8.50 -6.96
C TRP A 155 -15.38 -9.62 -7.22
N LEU A 156 -15.73 -10.40 -6.20
CA LEU A 156 -16.76 -11.42 -6.30
C LEU A 156 -18.11 -10.82 -6.71
N LEU A 157 -18.48 -9.66 -6.16
CA LEU A 157 -19.71 -8.96 -6.53
C LEU A 157 -19.68 -8.47 -7.99
N MET A 158 -18.53 -7.98 -8.47
CA MET A 158 -18.34 -7.57 -9.87
C MET A 158 -18.50 -8.73 -10.86
N LEU A 159 -18.07 -9.94 -10.49
CA LEU A 159 -18.12 -11.10 -11.38
C LEU A 159 -19.46 -11.84 -11.32
N THR A 160 -20.04 -11.94 -10.12
CA THR A 160 -21.22 -12.80 -9.90
C THR A 160 -22.52 -12.08 -10.22
N ARG A 161 -22.63 -10.76 -10.02
CA ARG A 161 -23.88 -10.03 -10.36
C ARG A 161 -24.12 -10.05 -11.87
N ARG A 162 -25.39 -10.15 -12.26
CA ARG A 162 -25.82 -10.10 -13.67
C ARG A 162 -26.15 -8.66 -14.08
N ASP A 163 -26.72 -7.92 -13.13
CA ASP A 163 -27.35 -6.60 -13.35
C ASP A 163 -26.38 -5.45 -13.06
N HIS A 164 -25.32 -5.31 -13.87
CA HIS A 164 -24.48 -4.11 -13.82
C HIS A 164 -24.98 -3.07 -14.80
N ARG A 165 -25.06 -1.82 -14.35
CA ARG A 165 -25.63 -0.72 -15.11
C ARG A 165 -24.58 0.04 -15.91
N TYR A 166 -23.41 0.28 -15.34
CA TYR A 166 -22.39 1.15 -15.92
C TYR A 166 -21.39 0.39 -16.77
N ALA A 167 -21.04 -0.84 -16.39
CA ALA A 167 -20.03 -1.62 -17.09
C ALA A 167 -20.38 -3.12 -17.14
N GLY A 168 -19.87 -3.82 -18.15
CA GLY A 168 -19.89 -5.29 -18.25
C GLY A 168 -19.15 -5.94 -17.10
N ARG A 169 -19.40 -7.23 -16.84
CA ARG A 169 -18.58 -8.02 -15.89
C ARG A 169 -17.10 -7.95 -16.24
N TRP A 170 -16.80 -8.14 -17.52
CA TRP A 170 -15.43 -8.07 -18.04
C TRP A 170 -14.85 -6.65 -17.96
N ALA A 171 -15.67 -5.61 -18.13
CA ALA A 171 -15.21 -4.24 -17.97
C ALA A 171 -14.83 -3.94 -16.51
N TRP A 172 -15.66 -4.36 -15.56
CA TRP A 172 -15.37 -4.26 -14.13
C TRP A 172 -14.16 -5.09 -13.70
N PHE A 173 -14.02 -6.30 -14.25
CA PHE A 173 -12.83 -7.13 -14.04
C PHE A 173 -11.54 -6.39 -14.44
N TRP A 174 -11.50 -5.77 -15.62
CA TRP A 174 -10.33 -5.01 -16.04
C TRP A 174 -10.09 -3.77 -15.16
N MET A 175 -11.13 -3.01 -14.84
CA MET A 175 -11.00 -1.84 -13.96
C MET A 175 -10.56 -2.22 -12.55
N PHE A 176 -10.97 -3.38 -12.02
CA PHE A 176 -10.53 -3.87 -10.72
C PHE A 176 -9.00 -4.00 -10.63
N LEU A 177 -8.36 -4.51 -11.70
CA LEU A 177 -6.89 -4.61 -11.75
C LEU A 177 -6.20 -3.24 -11.68
N ALA A 178 -6.92 -2.17 -12.02
CA ALA A 178 -6.47 -0.79 -11.90
C ALA A 178 -7.03 -0.07 -10.65
N GLY A 179 -7.53 -0.79 -9.64
CA GLY A 179 -8.10 -0.20 -8.41
C GLY A 179 -9.58 0.21 -8.50
N GLY A 180 -10.32 -0.35 -9.45
CA GLY A 180 -11.73 0.00 -9.73
C GLY A 180 -12.75 -0.44 -8.68
N SER A 181 -12.32 -1.02 -7.54
CA SER A 181 -13.17 -1.47 -6.44
C SER A 181 -14.00 -0.33 -5.84
N LEU A 182 -13.36 0.81 -5.56
CA LEU A 182 -14.05 2.03 -5.10
C LEU A 182 -15.07 2.53 -6.13
N ALA A 183 -14.69 2.57 -7.41
CA ALA A 183 -15.58 3.02 -8.47
C ALA A 183 -16.82 2.13 -8.59
N TYR A 184 -16.65 0.81 -8.49
CA TYR A 184 -17.76 -0.14 -8.48
C TYR A 184 -18.69 0.12 -7.30
N VAL A 185 -18.15 0.25 -6.10
CA VAL A 185 -18.95 0.47 -4.89
C VAL A 185 -19.64 1.82 -4.92
N LEU A 186 -19.05 2.85 -5.51
CA LEU A 186 -19.67 4.16 -5.66
C LEU A 186 -20.80 4.17 -6.71
N LEU A 187 -20.66 3.40 -7.79
CA LEU A 187 -21.54 3.48 -8.97
C LEU A 187 -22.62 2.40 -9.03
N GLU A 188 -22.33 1.17 -8.60
CA GLU A 188 -23.21 0.01 -8.79
C GLU A 188 -23.96 -0.39 -7.51
N PRO A 189 -25.25 -0.79 -7.61
CA PRO A 189 -26.09 -0.81 -8.83
C PRO A 189 -26.61 0.58 -9.24
N ARG A 190 -26.53 1.56 -8.33
CA ARG A 190 -26.90 2.96 -8.54
C ARG A 190 -25.90 3.86 -7.83
N PRO A 191 -25.61 5.06 -8.34
CA PRO A 191 -24.69 5.96 -7.65
C PRO A 191 -25.16 6.29 -6.24
N LEU A 192 -24.27 6.25 -5.24
CA LEU A 192 -24.65 6.51 -3.84
C LEU A 192 -25.21 7.92 -3.61
N TRP A 193 -24.79 8.90 -4.41
CA TRP A 193 -25.30 10.27 -4.35
C TRP A 193 -26.68 10.43 -5.01
N ARG A 194 -27.21 9.40 -5.67
CA ARG A 194 -28.57 9.40 -6.19
C ARG A 194 -29.46 8.60 -5.25
N GLY A 195 -30.45 9.27 -4.67
CA GLY A 195 -31.44 8.63 -3.81
C GLY A 195 -32.19 7.49 -4.50
N PRO A 196 -32.87 6.62 -3.72
CA PRO A 196 -33.51 5.40 -4.21
C PRO A 196 -34.60 5.62 -5.28
N TYR A 197 -35.09 6.85 -5.43
CA TYR A 197 -36.16 7.24 -6.36
C TYR A 197 -35.66 7.91 -7.65
N GLY A 198 -34.35 8.15 -7.80
CA GLY A 198 -33.83 8.73 -9.05
C GLY A 198 -33.96 7.74 -10.20
N THR A 199 -34.74 8.06 -11.23
CA THR A 199 -34.75 7.35 -12.52
C THR A 199 -33.44 7.66 -13.23
N PRO A 200 -32.49 6.71 -13.30
CA PRO A 200 -31.20 7.05 -13.88
C PRO A 200 -31.35 7.03 -15.41
N ALA A 201 -30.73 8.00 -16.09
CA ALA A 201 -30.71 8.01 -17.55
C ALA A 201 -30.17 6.69 -18.12
N GLU A 202 -30.69 6.27 -19.25
CA GLU A 202 -30.15 5.16 -20.03
C GLU A 202 -28.76 5.57 -20.51
N ARG A 203 -27.74 4.76 -20.16
CA ARG A 203 -26.35 5.01 -20.54
C ARG A 203 -25.83 3.81 -21.31
N THR A 204 -25.02 4.07 -22.32
CA THR A 204 -24.27 3.02 -23.01
C THR A 204 -23.34 2.36 -22.01
N ARG A 205 -23.56 1.07 -21.76
CA ARG A 205 -22.74 0.27 -20.85
C ARG A 205 -21.33 0.12 -21.43
N LEU A 206 -20.29 0.26 -20.60
CA LEU A 206 -18.93 -0.06 -20.99
C LEU A 206 -18.82 -1.57 -21.24
N ASP A 207 -18.41 -1.96 -22.45
CA ASP A 207 -18.09 -3.35 -22.76
C ASP A 207 -16.69 -3.72 -22.23
N GLY A 208 -16.34 -5.00 -22.35
CA GLY A 208 -15.06 -5.51 -21.86
C GLY A 208 -13.86 -4.81 -22.50
N THR A 209 -13.92 -4.53 -23.80
CA THR A 209 -12.82 -3.89 -24.55
C THR A 209 -12.60 -2.46 -24.08
N ARG A 210 -13.67 -1.68 -23.93
CA ARG A 210 -13.60 -0.30 -23.41
C ARG A 210 -13.12 -0.27 -21.97
N GLY A 211 -13.57 -1.22 -21.14
CA GLY A 211 -13.08 -1.37 -19.77
C GLY A 211 -11.59 -1.70 -19.70
N PHE A 212 -11.11 -2.57 -20.59
CA PHE A 212 -9.68 -2.91 -20.72
C PHE A 212 -8.83 -1.69 -21.10
N VAL A 213 -9.22 -0.97 -22.16
CA VAL A 213 -8.51 0.24 -22.60
C VAL A 213 -8.48 1.28 -21.48
N LEU A 214 -9.60 1.50 -20.79
CA LEU A 214 -9.66 2.42 -19.67
C LEU A 214 -8.72 2.02 -18.53
N ALA A 215 -8.67 0.73 -18.17
CA ALA A 215 -7.78 0.22 -17.14
C ALA A 215 -6.30 0.44 -17.50
N LEU A 216 -5.91 0.17 -18.75
CA LEU A 216 -4.56 0.46 -19.24
C LEU A 216 -4.23 1.95 -19.13
N THR A 217 -5.13 2.83 -19.55
CA THR A 217 -4.94 4.27 -19.46
C THR A 217 -4.74 4.75 -18.02
N VAL A 218 -5.53 4.23 -17.07
CA VAL A 218 -5.38 4.56 -15.65
C VAL A 218 -4.05 4.08 -15.10
N MET A 219 -3.68 2.82 -15.36
CA MET A 219 -2.40 2.26 -14.90
C MET A 219 -1.20 3.02 -15.48
N PHE A 220 -1.24 3.36 -16.77
CA PHE A 220 -0.18 4.12 -17.42
C PHE A 220 -0.09 5.54 -16.86
N GLY A 221 -1.23 6.20 -16.65
CA GLY A 221 -1.29 7.53 -16.02
C GLY A 221 -0.70 7.53 -14.61
N MET A 222 -1.04 6.54 -13.79
CA MET A 222 -0.45 6.36 -12.45
C MET A 222 1.06 6.12 -12.53
N GLY A 223 1.52 5.28 -13.46
CA GLY A 223 2.95 5.03 -13.67
C GLY A 223 3.74 6.28 -14.04
N MET A 224 3.18 7.16 -14.87
CA MET A 224 3.84 8.42 -15.23
C MET A 224 3.90 9.42 -14.06
N VAL A 225 2.86 9.50 -13.23
CA VAL A 225 2.88 10.37 -12.04
C VAL A 225 4.00 9.95 -11.08
N ASN A 226 4.12 8.65 -10.82
CA ASN A 226 5.16 8.13 -9.93
C ASN A 226 6.58 8.25 -10.48
N ALA A 227 6.75 8.39 -11.81
CA ALA A 227 8.07 8.61 -12.41
C ALA A 227 8.53 10.08 -12.34
N LEU A 228 7.62 11.01 -12.02
CA LEU A 228 7.89 12.45 -11.95
C LEU A 228 8.07 12.96 -10.52
N SER A 229 7.74 12.13 -9.52
CA SER A 229 7.96 12.37 -8.09
C SER A 229 9.31 11.81 -7.63
#